data_AF-A0A965WIX2-F1
#
_entry.id   AF-A0A965WIX2-F1
#
_cell.length_a   1.000
_cell.length_b   1.000
_cell.length_c   1.000
_cell.angle_alpha   90.00
_cell.angle_beta   90.00
_cell.angle_gamma   90.00
#
_symmetry.space_group_name_H-M   'P 1'
#
loop_
_entity.id
_entity.type
_entity.pdbx_description
1 polymer ?
#
loop_
_entity_poly.entity_id
_entity_poly.type
_entity_poly.pdbx_seq_one_letter_code
_entity_poly.pdbx_strand_id
1 'polypeptide(L)'
;MANKLLQGKVIKGVGGRFKVLCGKEVLSCVARGKLHISDKIFVGDEVNVAFIKGTYIIDDILPRKNQLIRPPVSNIDMIILVIAPTPAADWMLVDKLLIFAAEYSITPVLCYNKIDLDEAELEYLHKVYGKLAKTTTVSAVTGEGLPELKKMLSGVVCLAGQSAVGKSTLLNLFCKTNQEIGDLSRIERGRNTT
;
A
#
# COMPACT_ATOMS: atom_id res chain seq x y z
N MET A 1 -36.62 -9.79 -10.10
CA MET A 1 -36.08 -8.58 -9.47
C MET A 1 -34.61 -8.48 -9.86
N ALA A 2 -34.19 -7.37 -10.46
CA ALA A 2 -32.82 -7.23 -10.95
C ALA A 2 -31.82 -7.29 -9.79
N ASN A 3 -30.80 -8.14 -9.90
CA ASN A 3 -29.66 -8.14 -8.97
C ASN A 3 -28.99 -6.77 -9.06
N LYS A 4 -29.15 -5.95 -8.03
CA LYS A 4 -28.43 -4.68 -7.94
C LYS A 4 -26.95 -4.99 -7.76
N LEU A 5 -26.15 -4.70 -8.78
CA LEU A 5 -24.70 -4.80 -8.69
C LEU A 5 -24.17 -3.64 -7.83
N LEU A 6 -23.37 -3.98 -6.84
CA LEU A 6 -22.65 -3.03 -5.99
C LEU A 6 -21.21 -2.96 -6.48
N GLN A 7 -20.68 -1.76 -6.68
CA GLN A 7 -19.26 -1.58 -6.93
C GLN A 7 -18.50 -1.40 -5.63
N GLY A 8 -17.34 -2.02 -5.53
CA GLY A 8 -16.49 -1.89 -4.37
C GLY A 8 -15.03 -2.23 -4.66
N LYS A 9 -14.19 -2.04 -3.64
CA LYS A 9 -12.74 -2.30 -3.71
C LYS A 9 -12.35 -3.47 -2.81
N VAL A 10 -11.57 -4.40 -3.32
CA VAL A 10 -11.05 -5.52 -2.52
C VAL A 10 -10.02 -4.99 -1.52
N ILE A 11 -10.26 -5.17 -0.23
CA ILE A 11 -9.37 -4.71 0.85
C ILE A 11 -8.65 -5.86 1.57
N LYS A 12 -9.13 -7.10 1.41
CA LYS A 12 -8.50 -8.31 1.96
C LYS A 12 -8.93 -9.53 1.16
N GLY A 13 -8.02 -10.48 0.94
CA GLY A 13 -8.31 -11.80 0.37
C GLY A 13 -7.59 -12.89 1.16
N VAL A 14 -8.32 -13.93 1.57
CA VAL A 14 -7.75 -15.12 2.25
C VAL A 14 -8.55 -16.35 1.84
N GLY A 15 -7.89 -17.35 1.25
CA GLY A 15 -8.49 -18.66 0.94
C GLY A 15 -9.77 -18.58 0.10
N GLY A 16 -9.78 -17.75 -0.95
CA GLY A 16 -10.93 -17.56 -1.84
C GLY A 16 -12.10 -16.74 -1.25
N ARG A 17 -11.94 -16.20 -0.04
CA ARG A 17 -12.87 -15.25 0.58
C ARG A 17 -12.27 -13.86 0.57
N PHE A 18 -13.11 -12.88 0.27
CA PHE A 18 -12.69 -11.49 0.08
C PHE A 18 -13.50 -10.56 0.99
N LYS A 19 -12.85 -9.50 1.47
CA LYS A 19 -13.52 -8.34 2.05
C LYS A 19 -13.52 -7.25 0.99
N VAL A 20 -14.71 -6.75 0.66
CA VAL A 20 -14.90 -5.70 -0.35
C VAL A 20 -15.52 -4.49 0.32
N LEU A 21 -14.88 -3.32 0.18
CA LEU A 21 -15.39 -2.05 0.64
C LEU A 21 -16.32 -1.47 -0.43
N CYS A 22 -17.63 -1.43 -0.14
CA CYS A 22 -18.67 -0.84 -0.98
C CYS A 22 -19.18 0.44 -0.31
N GLY A 23 -18.71 1.60 -0.76
CA GLY A 23 -18.98 2.87 -0.07
C GLY A 23 -18.35 2.88 1.33
N LYS A 24 -19.18 2.78 2.38
CA LYS A 24 -18.74 2.71 3.78
C LYS A 24 -18.88 1.31 4.40
N GLU A 25 -19.47 0.36 3.68
CA GLU A 25 -19.75 -0.98 4.18
C GLU A 25 -18.70 -1.97 3.72
N VAL A 26 -18.33 -2.90 4.60
CA VAL A 26 -17.41 -4.00 4.27
C VAL A 26 -18.19 -5.29 4.13
N LEU A 27 -18.27 -5.80 2.90
CA LEU A 27 -18.99 -7.02 2.56
C LEU A 27 -18.04 -8.22 2.54
N SER A 28 -18.52 -9.37 3.04
CA SER A 28 -17.81 -10.65 2.92
C SER A 28 -18.26 -11.32 1.64
N CYS A 29 -17.35 -11.44 0.68
CA CYS A 29 -17.63 -11.93 -0.66
C CYS A 29 -16.86 -13.22 -0.97
N VAL A 30 -17.40 -14.02 -1.89
CA VAL A 30 -16.70 -15.15 -2.51
C VAL A 30 -16.54 -14.89 -4.01
N ALA A 31 -15.52 -15.47 -4.63
CA ALA A 31 -15.38 -15.42 -6.09
C ALA A 31 -16.46 -16.30 -6.76
N ARG A 32 -17.01 -15.84 -7.89
CA ARG A 32 -17.89 -16.68 -8.72
C ARG A 32 -17.11 -17.87 -9.28
N GLY A 33 -17.75 -19.02 -9.43
CA GLY A 33 -17.09 -20.26 -9.83
C GLY A 33 -16.31 -20.28 -11.17
N LYS A 34 -16.47 -19.28 -12.06
CA LYS A 34 -15.62 -19.09 -13.25
C LYS A 34 -14.44 -18.13 -13.03
N LEU A 35 -14.54 -17.27 -12.00
CA LEU A 35 -13.45 -16.49 -11.42
C LEU A 35 -12.62 -17.33 -10.43
N HIS A 36 -12.78 -18.65 -10.41
CA HIS A 36 -12.14 -19.58 -9.46
C HIS A 36 -10.61 -19.61 -9.48
N ILE A 37 -9.97 -18.81 -10.33
CA ILE A 37 -8.58 -18.49 -10.11
C ILE A 37 -8.57 -17.38 -9.05
N SER A 38 -8.60 -17.79 -7.78
CA SER A 38 -8.31 -16.91 -6.63
C SER A 38 -7.03 -16.09 -6.84
N ASP A 39 -6.13 -16.59 -7.68
CA ASP A 39 -4.85 -15.97 -8.03
C ASP A 39 -5.00 -14.78 -9.00
N LYS A 40 -6.22 -14.42 -9.39
CA LYS A 40 -6.52 -13.25 -10.21
C LYS A 40 -7.16 -12.10 -9.46
N ILE A 41 -7.63 -12.26 -8.23
CA ILE A 41 -8.23 -11.16 -7.46
C ILE A 41 -7.21 -10.67 -6.44
N PHE A 42 -6.83 -9.41 -6.57
CA PHE A 42 -5.82 -8.77 -5.74
C PHE A 42 -6.42 -7.69 -4.85
N VAL A 43 -5.74 -7.40 -3.74
CA VAL A 43 -6.07 -6.22 -2.94
C VAL A 43 -5.92 -4.98 -3.83
N GLY A 44 -6.88 -4.07 -3.73
CA GLY A 44 -6.97 -2.87 -4.57
C GLY A 44 -7.79 -3.05 -5.85
N ASP A 45 -8.14 -4.28 -6.25
CA ASP A 45 -9.06 -4.50 -7.37
C ASP A 45 -10.41 -3.84 -7.13
N GLU A 46 -10.92 -3.19 -8.17
CA GLU A 46 -12.29 -2.70 -8.20
C GLU A 46 -13.18 -3.77 -8.81
N VAL A 47 -14.31 -4.07 -8.17
CA VAL A 47 -15.12 -5.24 -8.48
C VAL A 47 -16.61 -4.92 -8.47
N ASN A 48 -17.36 -5.63 -9.31
CA ASN A 48 -18.81 -5.69 -9.22
C ASN A 48 -19.21 -6.86 -8.31
N VAL A 49 -20.11 -6.59 -7.37
CA VAL A 49 -20.61 -7.55 -6.37
C VAL A 49 -22.10 -7.74 -6.56
N ALA A 50 -22.54 -9.00 -6.65
CA ALA A 50 -23.95 -9.39 -6.70
C ALA A 50 -24.37 -10.08 -5.39
N PHE A 51 -25.60 -9.85 -4.92
CA PHE A 51 -26.18 -10.61 -3.82
C PHE A 51 -27.08 -11.71 -4.34
N ILE A 52 -26.68 -12.97 -4.15
CA ILE A 52 -27.36 -14.14 -4.72
C ILE A 52 -27.57 -15.16 -3.60
N LYS A 53 -28.83 -15.55 -3.37
CA LYS A 53 -29.21 -16.59 -2.39
C LYS A 53 -28.57 -16.39 -1.01
N GLY A 54 -28.55 -15.15 -0.51
CA GLY A 54 -27.99 -14.84 0.81
C GLY A 54 -26.47 -14.61 0.84
N THR A 55 -25.77 -14.68 -0.29
CA THR A 55 -24.30 -14.55 -0.37
C THR A 55 -23.89 -13.44 -1.32
N TYR A 56 -22.89 -12.63 -0.93
CA TYR A 56 -22.24 -11.69 -1.82
C TYR A 56 -21.18 -12.38 -2.67
N ILE A 57 -21.26 -12.20 -3.99
CA ILE A 57 -20.39 -12.84 -4.97
C ILE A 57 -19.70 -11.75 -5.79
N ILE A 58 -18.38 -11.82 -5.89
CA ILE A 58 -17.62 -11.03 -6.86
C ILE A 58 -17.97 -11.58 -8.25
N ASP A 59 -18.67 -10.76 -9.02
CA ASP A 59 -19.18 -11.08 -10.35
C ASP A 59 -18.12 -10.80 -11.42
N ASP A 60 -17.45 -9.66 -11.30
CA ASP A 60 -16.49 -9.17 -12.30
C ASP A 60 -15.41 -8.29 -11.66
N ILE A 61 -14.24 -8.23 -12.30
CA ILE A 61 -13.11 -7.37 -11.93
C ILE A 61 -13.00 -6.26 -12.97
N LEU A 62 -13.06 -5.01 -12.52
CA LEU A 62 -12.93 -3.85 -13.39
C LEU A 62 -11.48 -3.67 -13.88
N PRO A 63 -11.26 -2.97 -15.00
CA PRO A 63 -9.92 -2.73 -15.54
C PRO A 63 -8.97 -2.11 -14.51
N ARG A 64 -7.74 -2.63 -14.45
CA ARG A 64 -6.70 -2.11 -13.56
C ARG A 64 -5.97 -0.96 -14.21
N LYS A 65 -5.70 0.10 -13.46
CA LYS A 65 -4.78 1.16 -13.91
C LYS A 65 -3.31 0.78 -13.77
N ASN A 66 -2.98 -0.05 -12.78
CA ASN A 66 -1.66 -0.61 -12.55
C ASN A 66 -1.75 -1.84 -11.63
N GLN A 67 -0.67 -2.61 -11.56
CA GLN A 67 -0.58 -3.81 -10.73
C GLN A 67 0.88 -4.14 -10.42
N LEU A 68 1.17 -4.50 -9.17
CA LEU A 68 2.46 -5.06 -8.79
C LEU A 68 2.44 -6.58 -8.80
N ILE A 69 3.60 -7.17 -9.04
CA ILE A 69 3.79 -8.63 -8.99
C ILE A 69 4.02 -9.08 -7.54
N ARG A 70 4.78 -8.30 -6.76
CA ARG A 70 5.12 -8.62 -5.36
C ARG A 70 5.19 -7.34 -4.49
N PRO A 71 4.36 -7.19 -3.45
CA PRO A 71 3.16 -7.99 -3.18
C PRO A 71 2.12 -7.82 -4.31
N PRO A 72 1.23 -8.79 -4.56
CA PRO A 72 0.21 -8.69 -5.60
C PRO A 72 -0.90 -7.71 -5.20
N VAL A 73 -0.75 -6.45 -5.62
CA VAL A 73 -1.66 -5.33 -5.31
C VAL A 73 -1.95 -4.56 -6.60
N SER A 74 -3.21 -4.18 -6.80
CA SER A 74 -3.68 -3.44 -7.98
C SER A 74 -4.12 -2.01 -7.62
N ASN A 75 -4.22 -1.17 -8.66
CA ASN A 75 -4.81 0.16 -8.58
C ASN A 75 -4.18 1.06 -7.50
N ILE A 76 -2.87 0.98 -7.37
CA ILE A 76 -2.08 1.78 -6.45
C ILE A 76 -2.11 3.23 -6.91
N ASP A 77 -2.45 4.12 -5.98
CA ASP A 77 -2.48 5.56 -6.18
C ASP A 77 -1.13 6.18 -5.84
N MET A 78 -0.53 5.71 -4.74
CA MET A 78 0.67 6.31 -4.16
C MET A 78 1.62 5.26 -3.61
N ILE A 79 2.92 5.52 -3.76
CA ILE A 79 3.99 4.82 -3.06
C ILE A 79 4.76 5.82 -2.20
N ILE A 80 4.87 5.53 -0.91
CA ILE A 80 5.66 6.31 0.03
C ILE A 80 6.97 5.57 0.26
N LEU A 81 8.04 6.14 -0.26
CA LEU A 81 9.40 5.68 -0.08
C LEU A 81 9.91 6.21 1.25
N VAL A 82 9.92 5.36 2.27
CA VAL A 82 10.37 5.71 3.62
C VAL A 82 11.88 5.50 3.69
N ILE A 83 12.59 6.58 3.99
CA ILE A 83 14.03 6.60 4.28
C ILE A 83 14.23 7.12 5.71
N ALA A 84 15.42 6.91 6.25
CA ALA A 84 15.77 7.33 7.60
C ALA A 84 17.29 7.53 7.67
N PRO A 85 17.81 8.25 8.68
CA PRO A 85 19.26 8.36 8.90
C PRO A 85 19.89 7.03 9.30
N THR A 86 19.12 6.17 9.97
CA THR A 86 19.57 4.83 10.39
C THR A 86 18.53 3.76 10.06
N PRO A 87 18.87 2.76 9.22
CA PRO A 87 20.11 2.66 8.43
C PRO A 87 20.21 3.81 7.42
N ALA A 88 21.44 4.21 7.04
CA ALA A 88 21.66 5.25 6.04
C ALA A 88 20.93 4.95 4.74
N ALA A 89 20.43 5.99 4.09
CA ALA A 89 19.58 5.85 2.92
C ALA A 89 20.32 5.17 1.75
N ASP A 90 19.73 4.08 1.24
CA ASP A 90 20.12 3.48 -0.04
C ASP A 90 19.52 4.30 -1.19
N TRP A 91 20.27 5.31 -1.64
CA TRP A 91 19.86 6.19 -2.74
C TRP A 91 19.65 5.45 -4.06
N MET A 92 20.38 4.35 -4.31
CA MET A 92 20.16 3.54 -5.50
C MET A 92 18.81 2.81 -5.44
N LEU A 93 18.39 2.34 -4.26
CA LEU A 93 17.05 1.80 -4.06
C LEU A 93 15.98 2.88 -4.29
N VAL A 94 16.21 4.09 -3.79
CA VAL A 94 15.30 5.24 -4.02
C VAL A 94 15.11 5.48 -5.52
N ASP A 95 16.21 5.60 -6.27
CA ASP A 95 16.16 5.84 -7.72
C ASP A 95 15.38 4.74 -8.46
N LYS A 96 15.65 3.47 -8.15
CA LYS A 96 14.94 2.33 -8.74
C LYS A 96 13.44 2.37 -8.46
N LEU A 97 13.06 2.70 -7.23
CA LEU A 97 11.65 2.76 -6.85
C LEU A 97 10.94 3.98 -7.45
N LEU A 98 11.64 5.10 -7.67
CA LEU A 98 11.08 6.26 -8.40
C LEU A 98 10.84 5.93 -9.88
N ILE A 99 11.79 5.26 -10.53
CA ILE A 99 11.62 4.77 -11.91
C ILE A 99 10.43 3.80 -11.98
N PHE A 100 10.34 2.87 -11.04
CA PHE A 100 9.21 1.95 -10.95
C PHE A 100 7.87 2.68 -10.75
N ALA A 101 7.82 3.68 -9.87
CA ALA A 101 6.62 4.48 -9.67
C ALA A 101 6.18 5.17 -10.96
N ALA A 102 7.14 5.74 -11.72
CA ALA A 102 6.86 6.35 -13.01
C ALA A 102 6.33 5.34 -14.04
N GLU A 103 6.98 4.18 -14.19
CA GLU A 103 6.60 3.12 -15.12
C GLU A 103 5.16 2.63 -14.89
N TYR A 104 4.77 2.48 -13.62
CA TYR A 104 3.43 2.01 -13.25
C TYR A 104 2.42 3.14 -13.00
N SER A 105 2.76 4.39 -13.34
CA SER A 105 1.90 5.56 -13.12
C SER A 105 1.39 5.68 -11.67
N ILE A 106 2.29 5.44 -10.71
CA ILE A 106 2.05 5.55 -9.27
C ILE A 106 2.67 6.86 -8.79
N THR A 107 1.96 7.62 -7.95
CA THR A 107 2.50 8.87 -7.39
C THR A 107 3.57 8.59 -6.32
N PRO A 108 4.84 8.98 -6.49
CA PRO A 108 5.85 8.78 -5.47
C PRO A 108 5.83 9.92 -4.43
N VAL A 109 6.05 9.55 -3.18
CA VAL A 109 6.34 10.47 -2.07
C VAL A 109 7.58 9.97 -1.34
N LEU A 110 8.57 10.85 -1.17
CA LEU A 110 9.75 10.56 -0.35
C LEU A 110 9.50 11.03 1.07
N CYS A 111 9.49 10.08 2.01
CA CYS A 111 9.23 10.33 3.42
C CYS A 111 10.50 10.06 4.21
N TYR A 112 11.15 11.13 4.67
CA TYR A 112 12.29 11.04 5.56
C TYR A 112 11.79 10.92 7.00
N ASN A 113 11.88 9.72 7.56
CA ASN A 113 11.43 9.40 8.90
C ASN A 113 12.60 9.46 9.91
N LYS A 114 12.26 9.57 11.19
CA LYS A 114 13.19 9.64 12.33
C LYS A 114 14.03 10.92 12.36
N ILE A 115 13.42 12.05 12.02
CA ILE A 115 14.07 13.37 12.17
C ILE A 115 14.47 13.68 13.61
N ASP A 116 13.87 13.00 14.59
CA ASP A 116 14.30 13.05 15.99
C ASP A 116 15.73 12.53 16.23
N LEU A 117 16.30 11.79 15.27
CA LEU A 117 17.67 11.26 15.36
C LEU A 117 18.68 12.12 14.62
N ASP A 118 18.40 12.44 13.35
CA ASP A 118 19.31 13.19 12.48
C ASP A 118 18.59 13.70 11.23
N GLU A 119 18.96 14.91 10.81
CA GLU A 119 18.42 15.66 9.68
C GLU A 119 19.46 15.92 8.57
N ALA A 120 20.70 15.42 8.71
CA ALA A 120 21.82 15.75 7.82
C ALA A 120 21.55 15.49 6.33
N GLU A 121 20.74 14.49 5.98
CA GLU A 121 20.44 14.14 4.58
C GLU A 121 19.24 14.90 3.98
N LEU A 122 18.55 15.76 4.76
CA LEU A 122 17.36 16.48 4.29
C LEU A 122 17.67 17.45 3.16
N GLU A 123 18.76 18.21 3.26
CA GLU A 123 19.15 19.15 2.20
C GLU A 123 19.43 18.42 0.89
N TYR A 124 20.16 17.29 0.96
CA TYR A 124 20.42 16.45 -0.20
C TYR A 124 19.13 15.89 -0.80
N LEU A 125 18.24 15.36 0.04
CA LEU A 125 16.93 14.85 -0.37
C LEU A 125 16.14 15.91 -1.16
N HIS A 126 15.99 17.12 -0.61
CA HIS A 126 15.25 18.18 -1.25
C HIS A 126 15.91 18.66 -2.54
N LYS A 127 17.24 18.83 -2.54
CA LYS A 127 17.99 19.32 -3.70
C LYS A 127 17.98 18.36 -4.88
N VAL A 128 18.15 17.07 -4.62
CA VAL A 128 18.24 16.03 -5.67
C VAL A 128 16.86 15.55 -6.09
N TYR A 129 15.96 15.31 -5.14
CA TYR A 129 14.69 14.63 -5.43
C TYR A 129 13.45 15.52 -5.36
N GLY A 130 13.54 16.74 -4.81
CA GLY A 130 12.38 17.62 -4.63
C GLY A 130 11.67 18.02 -5.94
N LYS A 131 12.34 17.90 -7.08
CA LYS A 131 11.74 18.10 -8.42
C LYS A 131 11.10 16.83 -9.00
N LEU A 132 11.46 15.66 -8.50
CA LEU A 132 11.02 14.35 -9.01
C LEU A 132 9.82 13.81 -8.23
N ALA A 133 9.81 14.04 -6.92
CA ALA A 133 8.76 13.57 -6.04
C ALA A 133 8.52 14.59 -4.93
N LYS A 134 7.31 14.57 -4.37
CA LYS A 134 7.04 15.32 -3.16
C LYS A 134 7.85 14.74 -2.01
N THR A 135 8.59 15.59 -1.32
CA THR A 135 9.37 15.23 -0.13
C THR A 135 8.62 15.66 1.13
N THR A 136 8.66 14.82 2.17
CA THR A 136 8.10 15.12 3.49
C THR A 136 9.03 14.56 4.57
N THR A 137 9.01 15.19 5.73
CA THR A 137 9.78 14.77 6.90
C THR A 137 8.83 14.42 8.03
N VAL A 138 9.16 13.38 8.78
CA VAL A 138 8.35 12.93 9.93
C VAL A 138 9.22 12.35 11.03
N SER A 139 8.73 12.39 12.25
CA SER A 139 9.15 11.48 13.31
C SER A 139 7.95 10.64 13.75
N ALA A 140 8.02 9.34 13.46
CA ALA A 140 7.01 8.41 13.95
C ALA A 140 6.99 8.29 15.50
N VAL A 141 8.07 8.71 16.18
CA VAL A 141 8.20 8.65 17.65
C VAL A 141 7.60 9.88 18.29
N THR A 142 7.96 11.09 17.83
CA THR A 142 7.46 12.34 18.41
C THR A 142 6.10 12.74 17.87
N GLY A 143 5.73 12.22 16.69
CA GLY A 143 4.52 12.57 15.98
C GLY A 143 4.66 13.76 15.02
N GLU A 144 5.85 14.36 14.96
CA GLU A 144 6.14 15.48 14.07
C GLU A 144 5.93 15.10 12.59
N GLY A 145 5.29 15.99 11.83
CA GLY A 145 4.99 15.82 10.40
C GLY A 145 3.93 14.75 10.07
N LEU A 146 3.49 13.94 11.04
CA LEU A 146 2.46 12.91 10.80
C LEU A 146 1.10 13.49 10.37
N PRO A 147 0.60 14.62 10.92
CA PRO A 147 -0.65 15.22 10.45
C PRO A 147 -0.61 15.61 8.98
N GLU A 148 0.50 16.18 8.51
CA GLU A 148 0.73 16.59 7.12
C GLU A 148 0.80 15.36 6.21
N LEU A 149 1.58 14.35 6.60
CA LEU A 149 1.67 13.09 5.86
C LEU A 149 0.29 12.43 5.75
N LYS A 150 -0.49 12.41 6.84
CA LYS A 150 -1.83 11.83 6.87
C LYS A 150 -2.79 12.51 5.90
N LYS A 151 -2.72 13.84 5.74
CA LYS A 151 -3.54 14.59 4.77
C LYS A 151 -3.23 14.23 3.33
N MET A 152 -2.04 13.71 3.05
CA MET A 152 -1.64 13.27 1.70
C MET A 152 -2.15 11.88 1.35
N LEU A 153 -2.50 11.05 2.35
CA LEU A 153 -2.93 9.68 2.12
C LEU A 153 -4.31 9.67 1.45
N SER A 154 -4.37 9.14 0.23
CA SER A 154 -5.61 8.95 -0.51
C SER A 154 -5.50 7.71 -1.38
N GLY A 155 -6.61 6.97 -1.50
CA GLY A 155 -6.67 5.76 -2.30
C GLY A 155 -5.85 4.59 -1.74
N VAL A 156 -5.30 3.77 -2.62
CA VAL A 156 -4.44 2.62 -2.31
C VAL A 156 -3.00 3.11 -2.19
N VAL A 157 -2.45 3.05 -0.98
CA VAL A 157 -1.11 3.53 -0.66
C VAL A 157 -0.20 2.37 -0.24
N CYS A 158 1.00 2.31 -0.80
CA CYS A 158 2.03 1.35 -0.42
C CYS A 158 3.21 2.05 0.29
N LEU A 159 3.79 1.42 1.31
CA LEU A 159 5.04 1.86 1.94
C LEU A 159 6.20 1.00 1.44
N ALA A 160 7.28 1.62 0.97
CA ALA A 160 8.50 0.94 0.50
C ALA A 160 9.75 1.57 1.13
N GLY A 161 10.90 0.87 1.08
CA GLY A 161 12.17 1.32 1.67
C GLY A 161 12.89 0.24 2.46
N GLN A 162 14.12 0.52 2.92
CA GLN A 162 14.97 -0.44 3.65
C GLN A 162 14.32 -0.95 4.94
N SER A 163 14.78 -2.10 5.45
CA SER A 163 14.33 -2.57 6.76
C SER A 163 14.72 -1.57 7.87
N ALA A 164 13.96 -1.54 8.96
CA ALA A 164 14.18 -0.66 10.11
C ALA A 164 14.04 0.87 9.89
N VAL A 165 13.68 1.36 8.70
CA VAL A 165 13.40 2.80 8.45
C VAL A 165 12.09 3.30 9.07
N GLY A 166 11.24 2.41 9.61
CA GLY A 166 10.00 2.78 10.33
C GLY A 166 8.69 2.63 9.57
N LYS A 167 8.68 1.93 8.42
CA LYS A 167 7.45 1.62 7.63
C LYS A 167 6.33 1.02 8.48
N SER A 168 6.64 -0.02 9.25
CA SER A 168 5.67 -0.72 10.11
C SER A 168 5.07 0.18 11.19
N THR A 169 5.91 1.03 11.79
CA THR A 169 5.48 2.01 12.80
C THR A 169 4.50 3.01 12.19
N LEU A 170 4.83 3.56 11.01
CA LEU A 170 3.95 4.47 10.28
C LEU A 170 2.62 3.79 9.90
N LEU A 171 2.68 2.56 9.41
CA LEU A 171 1.47 1.78 9.07
C LEU A 171 0.55 1.62 10.29
N ASN A 172 1.10 1.24 11.44
CA ASN A 172 0.34 1.09 12.68
C ASN A 172 -0.29 2.41 13.15
N LEU A 173 0.46 3.51 13.06
CA LEU A 173 -0.04 4.84 13.44
C LEU A 173 -1.21 5.29 12.55
N PHE A 174 -1.15 5.03 11.24
CA PHE A 174 -2.20 5.45 10.30
C PHE A 174 -3.41 4.52 10.28
N CYS A 175 -3.18 3.21 10.33
CA CYS A 175 -4.24 2.21 10.24
C CYS A 175 -4.87 1.87 11.61
N LYS A 176 -4.30 2.38 12.72
CA LYS A 176 -4.66 1.99 14.11
C LYS A 176 -4.66 0.48 14.30
N THR A 177 -3.80 -0.22 13.57
CA THR A 177 -3.65 -1.66 13.67
C THR A 177 -2.69 -1.96 14.81
N ASN A 178 -3.13 -2.69 15.84
CA ASN A 178 -2.24 -3.25 16.87
C ASN A 178 -1.45 -4.45 16.30
N GLN A 179 -0.80 -4.28 15.14
CA GLN A 179 0.05 -5.32 14.58
C GLN A 179 1.40 -5.27 15.28
N GLU A 180 1.77 -6.37 15.95
CA GLU A 180 3.09 -6.51 16.56
C GLU A 180 4.17 -6.37 15.48
N ILE A 181 5.17 -5.51 15.76
CA ILE A 181 6.27 -5.16 14.85
C ILE A 181 7.04 -6.42 14.38
N GLY A 182 6.96 -7.52 15.14
CA GLY A 182 7.58 -8.81 14.83
C GLY A 182 6.91 -9.60 13.69
N ASP A 183 5.60 -9.49 13.49
CA ASP A 183 4.86 -10.31 12.50
C ASP A 183 5.04 -9.83 11.06
N LEU A 184 5.41 -8.57 10.87
CA LEU A 184 5.72 -8.01 9.53
C LEU A 184 7.05 -8.52 8.97
N SER A 185 7.89 -9.16 9.79
CA SER A 185 9.10 -9.85 9.31
C SER A 185 8.80 -11.21 8.67
N ARG A 186 7.59 -11.76 8.87
CA ARG A 186 7.20 -13.11 8.44
C ARG A 186 6.29 -13.14 7.22
N ILE A 187 5.67 -12.02 6.86
CA ILE A 187 4.89 -11.90 5.63
C ILE A 187 5.84 -11.31 4.56
N GLU A 188 6.48 -12.21 3.80
CA GLU A 188 7.32 -11.93 2.62
C GLU A 188 8.81 -11.55 2.82
N ARG A 189 9.48 -11.99 3.89
CA ARG A 189 10.90 -12.35 3.72
C ARG A 189 10.98 -13.74 3.10
N GLY A 190 10.85 -13.76 1.78
CA GLY A 190 11.36 -14.86 0.97
C GLY A 190 12.81 -15.10 1.35
N ARG A 191 13.07 -16.23 1.98
CA ARG A 191 14.38 -16.87 1.98
C ARG A 191 14.86 -16.88 0.53
N ASN A 192 16.02 -16.27 0.27
CA ASN A 192 16.89 -16.85 -0.73
C ASN A 192 17.31 -18.21 -0.19
N THR A 193 16.63 -19.25 -0.66
CA THR A 193 17.16 -20.60 -0.73
C THR A 193 16.91 -21.02 -2.16
N THR A 194 18.01 -21.43 -2.80
CA THR A 194 18.17 -21.99 -4.14
C THR A 194 16.92 -22.59 -4.77
#